data_AF-A0AAX1SWW7-F1
#
_entry.id   AF-A0AAX1SWW7-F1
#
_cell.length_a   1.000
_cell.length_b   1.000
_cell.length_c   1.000
_cell.angle_alpha   90.00
_cell.angle_beta   90.00
_cell.angle_gamma   90.00
#
_symmetry.space_group_name_H-M   'P 1'
#
loop_
_entity.id
_entity.type
_entity.pdbx_description
1 polymer ?
#
loop_
_entity_poly.entity_id
_entity_poly.type
_entity_poly.pdbx_seq_one_letter_code
_entity_poly.pdbx_strand_id
1 'polypeptide(L)'
;MRIHKILNNNVVCTMKDNETEVVLMGRGLGFQKKVGDAIDESKIEKTFVLETRELSEKLAKLLTEIPVENLEITERIIQFAKTVLPGDLSDYIYLTLTDHLSFALTRHKEGMDLKNTLLWEIKRFYQKEFEIGLQALNIIEEETGLRLSEDEAGSIALHFVNAQQGEPAMQQTVTMTKIVQDILNVVKYHYKMNLDENSFNYSRFVTHLRYFAQRLMQKELSSADDDFLYEQVKNKYEEAYCCTEKIEAYLQKAHNSHLSKDEKVYLTLHIHRVTKRNELCN
;
A
#
# COMPACT_ATOMS: atom_id res chain seq x y z
N MET A 1 33.74 -13.18 0.79
CA MET A 1 32.56 -13.98 1.23
C MET A 1 32.53 -15.36 0.53
N ARG A 2 31.74 -16.34 1.01
CA ARG A 2 31.57 -17.67 0.35
C ARG A 2 30.12 -17.93 -0.06
N ILE A 3 29.92 -18.64 -1.18
CA ILE A 3 28.59 -18.99 -1.69
C ILE A 3 27.91 -19.97 -0.74
N HIS A 4 26.75 -19.61 -0.22
CA HIS A 4 25.88 -20.49 0.57
C HIS A 4 24.85 -21.20 -0.33
N LYS A 5 24.25 -20.48 -1.29
CA LYS A 5 23.33 -21.03 -2.31
C LYS A 5 23.55 -20.34 -3.66
N ILE A 6 23.32 -21.04 -4.76
CA ILE A 6 23.31 -20.47 -6.12
C ILE A 6 21.87 -20.52 -6.60
N LEU A 7 21.30 -19.35 -6.95
CA LEU A 7 19.90 -19.26 -7.38
C LEU A 7 19.80 -19.27 -8.90
N ASN A 8 20.63 -18.47 -9.57
CA ASN A 8 20.79 -18.47 -11.02
C ASN A 8 22.20 -17.98 -11.40
N ASN A 9 22.44 -17.74 -12.69
CA ASN A 9 23.77 -17.32 -13.18
C ASN A 9 24.25 -15.98 -12.60
N ASN A 10 23.34 -15.12 -12.14
CA ASN A 10 23.63 -13.76 -11.70
C ASN A 10 23.33 -13.54 -10.20
N VAL A 11 22.67 -14.49 -9.52
CA VAL A 11 22.23 -14.33 -8.13
C VAL A 11 22.70 -15.49 -7.26
N VAL A 12 23.34 -15.16 -6.15
CA VAL A 12 23.83 -16.11 -5.13
C VAL A 12 23.47 -15.62 -3.73
N CYS A 13 23.26 -16.55 -2.80
CA CYS A 13 23.13 -16.20 -1.38
C CYS A 13 24.45 -16.45 -0.65
N THR A 14 24.77 -15.58 0.30
CA THR A 14 25.90 -15.75 1.24
C THR A 14 25.43 -15.52 2.67
N MET A 15 26.26 -15.85 3.65
CA MET A 15 26.05 -15.52 5.05
C MET A 15 26.98 -14.36 5.42
N LYS A 16 26.41 -13.22 5.82
CA LYS A 16 27.13 -12.11 6.43
C LYS A 16 27.26 -12.39 7.93
N ASP A 17 28.48 -12.26 8.44
CA ASP A 17 28.83 -12.46 9.86
C ASP A 17 28.37 -13.82 10.45
N ASN A 18 28.21 -14.85 9.61
CA ASN A 18 27.69 -16.19 9.93
C ASN A 18 26.26 -16.24 10.51
N GLU A 19 25.51 -15.14 10.54
CA GLU A 19 24.15 -15.10 11.11
C GLU A 19 23.09 -14.58 10.14
N THR A 20 23.45 -13.69 9.21
CA THR A 20 22.49 -13.04 8.30
C THR A 20 22.63 -13.57 6.87
N GLU A 21 21.59 -14.19 6.31
CA GLU A 21 21.56 -14.58 4.90
C GLU A 21 21.35 -13.35 4.01
N VAL A 22 22.24 -13.13 3.06
CA VAL A 22 22.27 -11.97 2.17
C VAL A 22 22.20 -12.43 0.73
N VAL A 23 21.35 -11.78 -0.08
CA VAL A 23 21.25 -12.04 -1.52
C VAL A 23 22.19 -11.10 -2.25
N LEU A 24 23.11 -11.67 -3.03
CA LEU A 24 24.07 -10.93 -3.85
C LEU A 24 23.71 -11.07 -5.33
N MET A 25 23.79 -9.97 -6.04
CA MET A 25 23.53 -9.92 -7.48
C MET A 25 24.70 -9.31 -8.23
N GLY A 26 24.95 -9.86 -9.42
CA GLY A 26 25.89 -9.32 -10.37
C GLY A 26 26.10 -10.23 -11.56
N ARG A 27 26.51 -9.66 -12.69
CA ARG A 27 26.62 -10.40 -13.95
C ARG A 27 27.58 -11.58 -13.84
N GLY A 28 27.05 -12.79 -14.05
CA GLY A 28 27.82 -14.03 -14.00
C GLY A 28 28.37 -14.38 -12.61
N LEU A 29 27.79 -13.85 -11.53
CA LEU A 29 28.23 -14.08 -10.16
C LEU A 29 28.09 -15.56 -9.72
N GLY A 30 27.03 -16.23 -10.18
CA GLY A 30 26.77 -17.66 -9.96
C GLY A 30 27.23 -18.57 -11.11
N PHE A 31 27.65 -18.00 -12.24
CA PHE A 31 28.01 -18.76 -13.43
C PHE A 31 29.28 -19.60 -13.20
N GLN A 32 29.19 -20.92 -13.46
CA GLN A 32 30.26 -21.91 -13.25
C GLN A 32 30.80 -22.00 -11.82
N LYS A 33 30.04 -21.52 -10.83
CA LYS A 33 30.39 -21.63 -9.41
C LYS A 33 29.71 -22.83 -8.75
N LYS A 34 30.21 -23.20 -7.57
CA LYS A 34 29.61 -24.21 -6.68
C LYS A 34 29.41 -23.64 -5.28
N VAL A 35 28.49 -24.24 -4.52
CA VAL A 35 28.31 -23.93 -3.10
C VAL A 35 29.64 -24.13 -2.36
N GLY A 36 30.03 -23.16 -1.54
CA GLY A 36 31.31 -23.10 -0.83
C GLY A 36 32.42 -22.34 -1.55
N ASP A 37 32.28 -22.04 -2.85
CA ASP A 37 33.26 -21.25 -3.60
C ASP A 37 33.35 -19.81 -3.06
N ALA A 38 34.54 -19.21 -3.25
CA ALA A 38 34.71 -17.79 -2.98
C ALA A 38 33.91 -16.95 -3.98
N ILE A 39 33.22 -15.94 -3.45
CA ILE A 39 32.50 -14.93 -4.23
C ILE A 39 33.51 -13.91 -4.73
N ASP A 40 33.46 -13.60 -6.02
CA ASP A 40 34.23 -12.52 -6.59
C ASP A 40 33.56 -11.19 -6.26
N GLU A 41 34.07 -10.49 -5.25
CA GLU A 41 33.47 -9.26 -4.74
C GLU A 41 33.49 -8.13 -5.78
N SER A 42 34.36 -8.20 -6.79
CA SER A 42 34.40 -7.21 -7.90
C SER A 42 33.22 -7.33 -8.85
N LYS A 43 32.54 -8.49 -8.88
CA LYS A 43 31.35 -8.75 -9.69
C LYS A 43 30.06 -8.46 -8.93
N ILE A 44 30.13 -8.12 -7.64
CA ILE A 44 28.93 -7.76 -6.88
C ILE A 44 28.49 -6.38 -7.35
N GLU A 45 27.37 -6.34 -8.04
CA GLU A 45 26.73 -5.08 -8.43
C GLU A 45 25.81 -4.61 -7.30
N LYS A 46 25.14 -5.55 -6.62
CA LYS A 46 24.15 -5.23 -5.59
C LYS A 46 24.11 -6.27 -4.47
N THR A 47 23.80 -5.79 -3.27
CA THR A 47 23.71 -6.58 -2.04
C THR A 47 22.39 -6.27 -1.34
N PHE A 48 21.53 -7.28 -1.19
CA PHE A 48 20.25 -7.17 -0.50
C PHE A 48 20.38 -7.80 0.88
N VAL A 49 20.42 -6.92 1.88
CA VAL A 49 20.31 -7.30 3.29
C VAL A 49 18.88 -6.99 3.68
N LEU A 50 18.07 -8.04 3.80
CA LEU A 50 16.67 -7.93 4.19
C LEU A 50 16.56 -8.13 5.70
N GLU A 51 15.60 -7.45 6.33
CA GLU A 51 15.39 -7.46 7.78
C GLU A 51 15.25 -8.87 8.39
N THR A 52 14.69 -9.82 7.64
CA THR A 52 14.45 -11.18 8.13
C THR A 52 14.98 -12.25 7.17
N ARG A 53 15.43 -13.36 7.74
CA ARG A 53 15.84 -14.55 6.98
C ARG A 53 14.69 -15.10 6.13
N GLU A 54 13.46 -15.09 6.65
CA GLU A 54 12.28 -15.55 5.92
C GLU A 54 12.06 -14.73 4.63
N LEU A 55 12.20 -13.41 4.70
CA LEU A 55 12.05 -12.55 3.53
C LEU A 55 13.16 -12.81 2.49
N SER A 56 14.40 -13.00 2.96
CA SER A 56 15.52 -13.39 2.11
C SER A 56 15.27 -14.72 1.40
N GLU A 57 14.76 -15.73 2.10
CA GLU A 57 14.40 -17.03 1.51
C GLU A 57 13.25 -16.93 0.49
N LYS A 58 12.21 -16.13 0.78
CA LYS A 58 11.10 -15.88 -0.16
C LYS A 58 11.56 -15.16 -1.42
N LEU A 59 12.36 -14.11 -1.27
CA LEU A 59 12.90 -13.37 -2.42
C LEU A 59 13.84 -14.27 -3.24
N ALA A 60 14.70 -15.04 -2.58
CA ALA A 60 15.58 -15.99 -3.24
C ALA A 60 14.80 -16.99 -4.09
N LYS A 61 13.70 -17.53 -3.56
CA LYS A 61 12.81 -18.42 -4.32
C LYS A 61 12.20 -17.71 -5.52
N LEU A 62 11.68 -16.49 -5.34
CA LEU A 62 11.10 -15.69 -6.42
C LEU A 62 12.10 -15.49 -7.58
N LEU A 63 13.37 -15.23 -7.26
CA LEU A 63 14.44 -15.00 -8.25
C LEU A 63 14.94 -16.27 -8.96
N THR A 64 14.47 -17.46 -8.56
CA THR A 64 14.68 -18.68 -9.36
C THR A 64 13.72 -18.74 -10.55
N GLU A 65 12.57 -18.09 -10.46
CA GLU A 65 11.49 -18.14 -11.45
C GLU A 65 11.40 -16.84 -12.29
N ILE A 66 11.82 -15.71 -11.71
CA ILE A 66 11.68 -14.38 -12.32
C ILE A 66 13.01 -13.89 -12.92
N PRO A 67 12.99 -13.25 -14.11
CA PRO A 67 14.17 -12.62 -14.70
C PRO A 67 14.78 -11.55 -13.77
N VAL A 68 16.11 -11.49 -13.72
CA VAL A 68 16.84 -10.55 -12.85
C VAL A 68 16.56 -9.11 -13.23
N GLU A 69 16.31 -8.86 -14.51
CA GLU A 69 15.93 -7.57 -15.08
C GLU A 69 14.68 -6.99 -14.37
N ASN A 70 13.71 -7.84 -13.99
CA ASN A 70 12.51 -7.38 -13.29
C ASN A 70 12.83 -6.89 -11.87
N LEU A 71 13.79 -7.53 -11.18
CA LEU A 71 14.22 -7.06 -9.86
C LEU A 71 15.01 -5.74 -9.95
N GLU A 72 15.83 -5.58 -10.99
CA GLU A 72 16.56 -4.32 -11.24
C GLU A 72 15.61 -3.15 -11.49
N ILE A 73 14.58 -3.36 -12.31
CA ILE A 73 13.50 -2.38 -12.53
C ILE A 73 12.81 -2.06 -11.20
N THR A 74 12.41 -3.09 -10.45
CA THR A 74 11.73 -2.94 -9.15
C THR A 74 12.55 -2.09 -8.19
N GLU A 75 13.85 -2.37 -8.07
CA GLU A 75 14.74 -1.60 -7.22
C GLU A 75 14.88 -0.15 -7.67
N ARG A 76 15.04 0.11 -8.98
CA ARG A 76 15.11 1.48 -9.51
C ARG A 76 13.85 2.27 -9.13
N ILE A 77 12.68 1.64 -9.22
CA ILE A 77 11.40 2.23 -8.80
C ILE A 77 11.36 2.47 -7.29
N ILE A 78 11.76 1.50 -6.46
CA ILE A 78 11.77 1.63 -4.99
C ILE A 78 12.75 2.72 -4.54
N GLN A 79 13.94 2.80 -5.14
CA GLN A 79 14.91 3.84 -4.83
C GLN A 79 14.37 5.23 -5.18
N PHE A 80 13.73 5.38 -6.33
CA PHE A 80 13.02 6.62 -6.65
C PHE A 80 11.94 6.94 -5.61
N ALA A 81 11.11 5.96 -5.25
CA ALA A 81 10.05 6.14 -4.25
C ALA A 81 10.60 6.59 -2.89
N LYS A 82 11.74 6.04 -2.43
CA LYS A 82 12.41 6.45 -1.19
C LYS A 82 12.89 7.90 -1.20
N THR A 83 13.10 8.51 -2.36
CA THR A 83 13.44 9.95 -2.45
C THR A 83 12.22 10.86 -2.35
N VAL A 84 11.01 10.33 -2.57
CA VAL A 84 9.76 11.11 -2.66
C VAL A 84 8.87 10.89 -1.44
N LEU A 85 8.78 9.66 -0.94
CA LEU A 85 7.93 9.30 0.19
C LEU A 85 8.63 9.58 1.52
N PRO A 86 7.91 10.13 2.51
CA PRO A 86 8.43 10.25 3.86
C PRO A 86 8.38 8.90 4.58
N GLY A 87 9.36 8.68 5.47
CA GLY A 87 9.45 7.48 6.31
C GLY A 87 10.10 6.29 5.60
N ASP A 88 10.26 5.20 6.34
CA ASP A 88 10.83 3.97 5.82
C ASP A 88 9.77 3.13 5.10
N LEU A 89 10.20 2.43 4.05
CA LEU A 89 9.39 1.44 3.36
C LEU A 89 9.81 0.06 3.85
N SER A 90 8.84 -0.78 4.23
CA SER A 90 9.10 -2.18 4.56
C SER A 90 9.84 -2.88 3.41
N ASP A 91 10.91 -3.60 3.73
CA ASP A 91 11.69 -4.40 2.77
C ASP A 91 10.83 -5.46 2.06
N TYR A 92 9.66 -5.80 2.60
CA TYR A 92 8.69 -6.68 1.95
C TYR A 92 8.20 -6.15 0.58
N ILE A 93 8.37 -4.85 0.32
CA ILE A 93 8.04 -4.27 -0.99
C ILE A 93 8.90 -4.84 -2.11
N TYR A 94 10.17 -5.19 -1.87
CA TYR A 94 11.01 -5.82 -2.90
C TYR A 94 10.40 -7.15 -3.37
N LEU A 95 9.82 -7.93 -2.46
CA LEU A 95 9.15 -9.17 -2.82
C LEU A 95 7.85 -8.90 -3.60
N THR A 96 6.96 -8.10 -3.01
CA THR A 96 5.60 -7.93 -3.56
C THR A 96 5.58 -7.15 -4.87
N LEU A 97 6.42 -6.11 -5.00
CA LEU A 97 6.47 -5.31 -6.21
C LEU A 97 7.17 -6.08 -7.35
N THR A 98 8.23 -6.85 -7.06
CA THR A 98 8.89 -7.68 -8.09
C THR A 98 7.94 -8.72 -8.67
N ASP A 99 7.20 -9.42 -7.80
CA ASP A 99 6.18 -10.39 -8.22
C ASP A 99 5.08 -9.73 -9.07
N HIS A 100 4.54 -8.60 -8.59
CA HIS A 100 3.52 -7.84 -9.29
C HIS A 100 3.99 -7.36 -10.68
N LEU A 101 5.18 -6.75 -10.78
CA LEU A 101 5.70 -6.25 -12.05
C LEU A 101 5.98 -7.37 -13.04
N SER A 102 6.55 -8.48 -12.56
CA SER A 102 6.78 -9.65 -13.40
C SER A 102 5.48 -10.19 -13.99
N PHE A 103 4.44 -10.29 -13.16
CA PHE A 103 3.12 -10.73 -13.60
C PHE A 103 2.45 -9.71 -14.53
N ALA A 104 2.54 -8.41 -14.23
CA ALA A 104 1.98 -7.35 -15.06
C ALA A 104 2.63 -7.30 -16.45
N LEU A 105 3.96 -7.41 -16.53
CA LEU A 105 4.69 -7.48 -17.80
C LEU A 105 4.34 -8.72 -18.61
N THR A 106 4.19 -9.86 -17.95
CA THR A 106 3.77 -11.12 -18.61
C THR A 106 2.37 -10.97 -19.19
N ARG A 107 1.40 -10.51 -18.38
CA ARG A 107 0.03 -10.27 -18.83
C ARG A 107 -0.07 -9.28 -19.98
N HIS A 108 0.70 -8.19 -19.93
CA HIS A 108 0.69 -7.17 -20.97
C HIS A 108 1.19 -7.73 -22.31
N LYS A 109 2.24 -8.56 -22.30
CA LYS A 109 2.72 -9.27 -23.51
C LYS A 109 1.67 -10.23 -24.09
N GLU A 110 0.79 -10.76 -23.24
CA GLU A 110 -0.34 -11.61 -23.64
C GLU A 110 -1.60 -10.81 -24.04
N GLY A 111 -1.55 -9.47 -23.98
CA GLY A 111 -2.67 -8.59 -24.31
C GLY A 111 -3.78 -8.56 -23.25
N MET A 112 -3.47 -8.93 -22.00
CA MET A 112 -4.42 -9.02 -20.88
C MET A 112 -4.25 -7.87 -19.87
N ASP A 113 -4.55 -6.65 -20.31
CA ASP A 113 -4.53 -5.48 -19.42
C ASP A 113 -5.69 -5.52 -18.43
N LEU A 114 -5.39 -5.34 -17.14
CA LEU A 114 -6.39 -5.30 -16.08
C LEU A 114 -6.84 -3.87 -15.81
N LYS A 115 -8.11 -3.72 -15.46
CA LYS A 115 -8.70 -2.45 -15.01
C LYS A 115 -8.64 -2.33 -13.50
N ASN A 116 -8.22 -1.17 -13.02
CA ASN A 116 -8.20 -0.86 -11.60
C ASN A 116 -9.50 -0.15 -11.24
N THR A 117 -10.39 -0.85 -10.53
CA THR A 117 -11.69 -0.34 -10.13
C THR A 117 -11.63 0.77 -9.09
N LEU A 118 -10.47 0.98 -8.46
CA LEU A 118 -10.23 2.02 -7.46
C LEU A 118 -9.28 3.12 -7.97
N LEU A 119 -9.01 3.19 -9.28
CA LEU A 119 -8.01 4.11 -9.84
C LEU A 119 -8.26 5.57 -9.42
N TRP A 120 -9.53 6.00 -9.46
CA TRP A 120 -9.92 7.36 -9.07
C TRP A 120 -9.70 7.63 -7.59
N GLU A 121 -10.06 6.69 -6.73
CA GLU A 121 -9.86 6.74 -5.30
C GLU A 121 -8.37 6.78 -4.96
N ILE A 122 -7.56 5.99 -5.66
CA ILE A 122 -6.11 5.92 -5.45
C ILE A 122 -5.46 7.24 -5.81
N LYS A 123 -5.76 7.81 -6.99
CA LYS A 123 -5.30 9.14 -7.41
C LYS A 123 -5.61 10.21 -6.36
N ARG A 124 -6.78 10.11 -5.73
CA ARG A 124 -7.28 11.09 -4.77
C ARG A 124 -6.67 10.93 -3.38
N PHE A 125 -6.57 9.70 -2.87
CA PHE A 125 -6.16 9.45 -1.48
C PHE A 125 -4.66 9.19 -1.31
N TYR A 126 -3.99 8.78 -2.38
CA TYR A 126 -2.59 8.38 -2.40
C TYR A 126 -1.86 9.06 -3.56
N GLN A 127 -2.01 10.40 -3.65
CA GLN A 127 -1.52 11.16 -4.79
C GLN A 127 -0.01 10.97 -5.02
N LYS A 128 0.79 11.00 -3.94
CA LYS A 128 2.25 10.84 -4.05
C LYS A 128 2.63 9.44 -4.51
N GLU A 129 1.98 8.42 -3.95
CA GLU A 129 2.19 7.02 -4.30
C GLU A 129 1.74 6.76 -5.75
N PHE A 130 0.69 7.43 -6.22
CA PHE A 130 0.22 7.38 -7.60
C PHE A 130 1.18 8.07 -8.57
N GLU A 131 1.73 9.24 -8.21
CA GLU A 131 2.76 9.92 -9.00
C GLU A 131 4.02 9.04 -9.13
N ILE A 132 4.39 8.31 -8.07
CA ILE A 132 5.45 7.30 -8.12
C ILE A 132 5.04 6.14 -9.04
N GLY A 133 3.80 5.68 -8.97
CA GLY A 133 3.26 4.68 -9.88
C GLY A 133 3.39 5.09 -11.35
N LEU A 134 3.10 6.35 -11.68
CA LEU A 134 3.29 6.89 -13.03
C LEU A 134 4.77 6.90 -13.44
N GLN A 135 5.66 7.31 -12.55
CA GLN A 135 7.11 7.26 -12.82
C GLN A 135 7.61 5.83 -12.94
N ALA A 136 7.01 4.88 -12.23
CA ALA A 136 7.31 3.47 -12.38
C ALA A 136 6.98 2.98 -13.79
N LEU A 137 5.85 3.41 -14.36
CA LEU A 137 5.50 3.08 -15.75
C LEU A 137 6.53 3.63 -16.74
N ASN A 138 7.03 4.85 -16.53
CA ASN A 138 8.09 5.42 -17.36
C ASN A 138 9.39 4.60 -17.28
N ILE A 139 9.81 4.22 -16.06
CA ILE A 139 11.00 3.37 -15.85
C ILE A 139 10.83 2.02 -16.55
N ILE A 140 9.65 1.41 -16.45
CA ILE A 140 9.34 0.15 -17.13
C ILE A 140 9.41 0.31 -18.65
N GLU A 141 8.84 1.36 -19.22
CA GLU A 141 8.88 1.65 -20.66
C GLU A 141 10.31 1.88 -21.14
N GLU A 142 11.14 2.60 -20.36
CA GLU A 142 12.57 2.82 -20.66
C GLU A 142 13.37 1.50 -20.72
N GLU A 143 13.16 0.60 -19.76
CA GLU A 143 13.98 -0.61 -19.61
C GLU A 143 13.49 -1.77 -20.50
N THR A 144 12.18 -1.83 -20.80
CA THR A 144 11.57 -2.97 -21.49
C THR A 144 11.00 -2.64 -22.86
N GLY A 145 10.80 -1.35 -23.17
CA GLY A 145 10.05 -0.89 -24.34
C GLY A 145 8.54 -1.14 -24.27
N LEU A 146 8.02 -1.63 -23.14
CA LEU A 146 6.60 -1.92 -22.94
C LEU A 146 5.92 -0.80 -22.17
N ARG A 147 4.80 -0.30 -22.71
CA ARG A 147 4.01 0.75 -22.09
C ARG A 147 2.77 0.19 -21.43
N LEU A 148 2.85 0.00 -20.11
CA LEU A 148 1.71 -0.41 -19.30
C LEU A 148 0.67 0.70 -19.18
N SER A 149 -0.57 0.31 -18.87
CA SER A 149 -1.68 1.24 -18.69
C SER A 149 -1.60 2.00 -17.36
N GLU A 150 -2.29 3.13 -17.27
CA GLU A 150 -2.41 3.92 -16.03
C GLU A 150 -3.04 3.11 -14.88
N ASP A 151 -3.85 2.09 -15.18
CA ASP A 151 -4.41 1.19 -14.19
C ASP A 151 -3.31 0.49 -13.36
N GLU A 152 -2.18 0.15 -13.97
CA GLU A 152 -1.02 -0.44 -13.26
C GLU A 152 -0.31 0.57 -12.37
N ALA A 153 -0.31 1.87 -12.70
CA ALA A 153 0.18 2.91 -11.77
C ALA A 153 -0.64 2.92 -10.48
N GLY A 154 -1.95 2.70 -10.57
CA GLY A 154 -2.82 2.54 -9.40
C GLY A 154 -2.46 1.30 -8.57
N SER A 155 -2.18 0.17 -9.22
CA SER A 155 -1.75 -1.06 -8.53
C SER A 155 -0.41 -0.87 -7.81
N ILE A 156 0.58 -0.29 -8.50
CA ILE A 156 1.90 0.02 -7.96
C ILE A 156 1.79 0.98 -6.76
N ALA A 157 0.95 2.01 -6.85
CA ALA A 157 0.71 2.94 -5.75
C ALA A 157 0.27 2.20 -4.47
N LEU A 158 -0.62 1.23 -4.59
CA LEU A 158 -1.08 0.45 -3.43
C LEU A 158 0.04 -0.41 -2.81
N HIS A 159 1.02 -0.88 -3.59
CA HIS A 159 2.20 -1.57 -3.02
C HIS A 159 3.00 -0.63 -2.11
N PHE A 160 3.14 0.64 -2.49
CA PHE A 160 3.80 1.64 -1.65
C PHE A 160 3.01 1.96 -0.39
N VAL A 161 1.69 2.10 -0.51
CA VAL A 161 0.81 2.30 0.66
C VAL A 161 0.97 1.17 1.66
N ASN A 162 0.99 -0.10 1.20
CA ASN A 162 1.19 -1.25 2.07
C ASN A 162 2.56 -1.22 2.75
N ALA A 163 3.61 -0.87 1.99
CA ALA A 163 4.97 -0.85 2.49
C ALA A 163 5.19 0.22 3.57
N GLN A 164 4.54 1.38 3.47
CA GLN A 164 4.56 2.42 4.51
C GLN A 164 3.80 2.01 5.79
N GLN A 165 2.85 1.09 5.67
CA GLN A 165 2.02 0.62 6.78
C GLN A 165 2.57 -0.62 7.49
N GLY A 166 3.72 -1.16 7.03
CA GLY A 166 4.43 -2.22 7.72
C GLY A 166 3.77 -3.60 7.67
N GLU A 167 3.17 -3.97 6.53
CA GLU A 167 2.53 -5.28 6.21
C GLU A 167 0.99 -5.44 6.31
N PRO A 168 0.13 -4.48 5.92
CA PRO A 168 -1.23 -4.86 5.54
C PRO A 168 -1.20 -5.66 4.22
N ALA A 169 -1.96 -6.75 4.17
CA ALA A 169 -2.17 -7.49 2.92
C ALA A 169 -2.80 -6.56 1.87
N MET A 170 -2.43 -6.70 0.59
CA MET A 170 -2.97 -5.85 -0.49
C MET A 170 -4.50 -5.76 -0.48
N GLN A 171 -5.18 -6.88 -0.21
CA GLN A 171 -6.63 -6.94 -0.09
C GLN A 171 -7.17 -6.04 1.05
N GLN A 172 -6.44 -5.92 2.15
CA GLN A 172 -6.79 -5.06 3.27
C GLN A 172 -6.78 -3.58 2.87
N THR A 173 -5.76 -3.12 2.16
CA THR A 173 -5.64 -1.72 1.73
C THR A 173 -6.69 -1.36 0.67
N VAL A 174 -6.98 -2.28 -0.25
CA VAL A 174 -8.11 -2.16 -1.19
C VAL A 174 -9.43 -2.03 -0.43
N THR A 175 -9.67 -2.89 0.57
CA THR A 175 -10.89 -2.87 1.39
C THR A 175 -11.02 -1.58 2.18
N MET A 176 -9.93 -1.13 2.80
CA MET A 176 -9.87 0.12 3.56
C MET A 176 -10.21 1.33 2.66
N THR A 177 -9.62 1.39 1.47
CA THR A 177 -9.88 2.44 0.48
C THR A 177 -11.34 2.47 0.06
N LYS A 178 -11.96 1.31 -0.13
CA LYS A 178 -13.39 1.18 -0.44
C LYS A 178 -14.28 1.64 0.71
N ILE A 179 -13.98 1.26 1.96
CA ILE A 179 -14.72 1.71 3.14
C ILE A 179 -14.70 3.24 3.24
N VAL A 180 -13.53 3.85 3.07
CA VAL A 180 -13.39 5.33 3.09
C VAL A 180 -14.29 5.95 2.02
N GLN A 181 -14.24 5.44 0.78
CA GLN A 181 -15.04 5.96 -0.32
C GLN A 181 -16.56 5.80 -0.08
N ASP A 182 -16.99 4.66 0.42
CA ASP A 182 -18.40 4.39 0.69
C ASP A 182 -18.93 5.30 1.82
N ILE A 183 -18.14 5.52 2.88
CA ILE A 183 -18.49 6.47 3.95
C ILE A 183 -18.62 7.89 3.41
N LEU A 184 -17.66 8.34 2.60
CA LEU A 184 -17.73 9.66 1.96
C LEU A 184 -18.99 9.82 1.10
N ASN A 185 -19.37 8.77 0.37
CA ASN A 185 -20.60 8.75 -0.42
C ASN A 185 -21.84 8.87 0.48
N VAL A 186 -21.92 8.11 1.58
CA VAL A 186 -23.03 8.22 2.55
C VAL A 186 -23.16 9.66 3.06
N VAL A 187 -22.03 10.32 3.40
CA VAL A 187 -22.04 11.73 3.84
C VAL A 187 -22.54 12.66 2.74
N LYS A 188 -22.01 12.56 1.51
CA LYS A 188 -22.43 13.38 0.37
C LYS A 188 -23.93 13.25 0.08
N TYR A 189 -24.45 12.02 0.07
CA TYR A 189 -25.88 11.76 -0.18
C TYR A 189 -26.77 12.19 0.99
N HIS A 190 -26.32 12.03 2.23
CA HIS A 190 -27.07 12.45 3.41
C HIS A 190 -27.31 13.96 3.41
N TYR A 191 -26.25 14.73 3.19
CA TYR A 191 -26.28 16.20 3.22
C TYR A 191 -26.62 16.83 1.87
N LYS A 192 -26.76 16.02 0.81
CA LYS A 192 -26.98 16.46 -0.57
C LYS A 192 -25.97 17.51 -1.02
N MET A 193 -24.71 17.33 -0.64
CA MET A 193 -23.62 18.25 -0.94
C MET A 193 -22.40 17.54 -1.52
N ASN A 194 -21.60 18.29 -2.27
CA ASN A 194 -20.24 17.90 -2.58
C ASN A 194 -19.32 18.38 -1.45
N LEU A 195 -18.34 17.54 -1.09
CA LEU A 195 -17.30 17.91 -0.16
C LEU A 195 -16.15 18.55 -0.94
N ASP A 196 -15.65 19.70 -0.48
CA ASP A 196 -14.47 20.33 -1.10
C ASP A 196 -13.22 19.49 -0.85
N GLU A 197 -12.78 18.80 -1.90
CA GLU A 197 -11.67 17.84 -1.87
C GLU A 197 -10.30 18.51 -1.65
N ASN A 198 -10.20 19.82 -1.94
CA ASN A 198 -8.99 20.61 -1.72
C ASN A 198 -8.94 21.23 -0.33
N SER A 199 -10.03 21.14 0.44
CA SER A 199 -10.08 21.72 1.77
C SER A 199 -9.25 20.91 2.77
N PHE A 200 -8.63 21.63 3.71
CA PHE A 200 -7.93 21.01 4.83
C PHE A 200 -8.84 20.12 5.69
N ASN A 201 -10.12 20.49 5.84
CA ASN A 201 -11.07 19.69 6.62
C ASN A 201 -11.38 18.36 5.93
N TYR A 202 -11.49 18.37 4.60
CA TYR A 202 -11.68 17.15 3.82
C TYR A 202 -10.46 16.24 3.91
N SER A 203 -9.26 16.76 3.67
CA SER A 203 -8.01 16.00 3.80
C SER A 203 -7.89 15.35 5.18
N ARG A 204 -8.12 16.14 6.24
CA ARG A 204 -8.17 15.64 7.62
C ARG A 204 -9.23 14.55 7.80
N PHE A 205 -10.43 14.73 7.25
CA PHE A 205 -11.50 13.74 7.37
C PHE A 205 -11.12 12.41 6.72
N VAL A 206 -10.55 12.43 5.51
CA VAL A 206 -10.05 11.22 4.83
C VAL A 206 -9.00 10.52 5.66
N THR A 207 -8.02 11.24 6.22
CA THR A 207 -7.03 10.67 7.12
C THR A 207 -7.69 9.98 8.32
N HIS A 208 -8.67 10.62 8.95
CA HIS A 208 -9.41 10.04 10.07
C HIS A 208 -10.24 8.81 9.69
N LEU A 209 -10.82 8.80 8.48
CA LEU A 209 -11.53 7.64 7.95
C LEU A 209 -10.58 6.48 7.62
N ARG A 210 -9.35 6.75 7.16
CA ARG A 210 -8.33 5.72 6.93
C ARG A 210 -7.96 5.03 8.25
N TYR A 211 -7.68 5.79 9.31
CA TYR A 211 -7.41 5.22 10.63
C TYR A 211 -8.61 4.47 11.19
N PHE A 212 -9.83 5.00 11.00
CA PHE A 212 -11.05 4.30 11.39
C PHE A 212 -11.21 2.97 10.66
N ALA A 213 -11.04 2.94 9.33
CA ALA A 213 -11.15 1.72 8.54
C ALA A 213 -10.06 0.71 8.90
N GLN A 214 -8.85 1.16 9.24
CA GLN A 214 -7.80 0.30 9.77
C GLN A 214 -8.21 -0.36 11.11
N ARG A 215 -8.68 0.42 12.09
CA ARG A 215 -9.13 -0.09 13.40
C ARG A 215 -10.31 -1.06 13.25
N LEU A 216 -11.26 -0.72 12.37
CA LEU A 216 -12.41 -1.55 12.04
C LEU A 216 -11.98 -2.93 11.54
N MET A 217 -10.98 -2.98 10.63
CA MET A 217 -10.47 -4.24 10.09
C MET A 217 -9.66 -5.06 11.08
N GLN A 218 -8.93 -4.41 11.99
CA GLN A 218 -8.19 -5.07 13.07
C GLN A 218 -9.08 -5.52 14.23
N LYS A 219 -10.39 -5.19 14.20
CA LYS A 219 -11.36 -5.42 15.27
C LYS A 219 -10.94 -4.80 16.61
N GLU A 220 -10.17 -3.72 16.56
CA GLU A 220 -9.67 -2.97 17.73
C GLU A 220 -10.69 -1.93 18.23
N LEU A 221 -11.97 -2.08 17.88
CA LEU A 221 -13.05 -1.20 18.35
C LEU A 221 -13.25 -1.44 19.85
N SER A 222 -12.45 -0.76 20.65
CA SER A 222 -12.46 -0.83 22.09
C SER A 222 -13.69 -0.12 22.62
N SER A 223 -14.27 -0.66 23.69
CA SER A 223 -15.41 -0.11 24.39
C SER A 223 -14.93 0.66 25.63
N ALA A 224 -14.89 1.99 25.57
CA ALA A 224 -15.13 2.77 26.76
C ALA A 224 -16.59 3.25 26.69
N ASP A 225 -17.44 2.76 27.59
CA ASP A 225 -18.81 3.25 27.72
C ASP A 225 -18.80 4.61 28.46
N ASP A 226 -18.28 5.67 27.82
CA ASP A 226 -18.54 7.04 28.29
C ASP A 226 -19.90 7.50 27.74
N ASP A 227 -20.95 7.04 28.42
CA ASP A 227 -22.34 7.37 28.10
C ASP A 227 -22.62 8.88 28.14
N PHE A 228 -21.88 9.62 28.96
CA PHE A 228 -22.07 11.06 29.08
C PHE A 228 -21.64 11.77 27.80
N LEU A 229 -20.41 11.54 27.33
CA LEU A 229 -19.92 12.19 26.11
C LEU A 229 -20.77 11.80 24.89
N TYR A 230 -21.15 10.52 24.80
CA TYR A 230 -22.00 10.01 23.73
C TYR A 230 -23.34 10.75 23.65
N GLU A 231 -24.08 10.86 24.76
CA GLU A 231 -25.37 11.55 24.77
C GLU A 231 -25.20 13.06 24.51
N GLN A 232 -24.12 13.69 24.97
CA GLN A 232 -23.85 15.10 24.66
C GLN A 232 -23.64 15.34 23.16
N VAL A 233 -22.84 14.49 22.50
CA VAL A 233 -22.51 14.61 21.07
C VAL A 233 -23.72 14.31 20.21
N LYS A 234 -24.47 13.24 20.54
CA LYS A 234 -25.72 12.87 19.86
C LYS A 234 -26.75 13.99 19.89
N ASN A 235 -26.98 14.60 21.07
CA ASN A 235 -27.96 15.67 21.21
C ASN A 235 -27.50 16.99 20.57
N LYS A 236 -26.19 17.31 20.65
CA LYS A 236 -25.65 18.57 20.11
C LYS A 236 -25.50 18.58 18.59
N TYR A 237 -25.22 17.43 17.99
CA TYR A 237 -24.91 17.28 16.56
C TYR A 237 -25.84 16.26 15.90
N GLU A 238 -27.15 16.43 16.12
CA GLU A 238 -28.20 15.48 15.73
C GLU A 238 -28.11 15.05 14.25
N GLU A 239 -27.98 15.99 13.31
CA GLU A 239 -27.91 15.68 11.89
C GLU A 239 -26.65 14.85 11.52
N ALA A 240 -25.50 15.20 12.10
CA ALA A 240 -24.27 14.44 11.92
C ALA A 240 -24.38 13.04 12.54
N TYR A 241 -25.04 12.93 13.68
CA TYR A 241 -25.32 11.65 14.32
C TYR A 241 -26.25 10.77 13.47
N CYS A 242 -27.31 11.35 12.88
CA CYS A 242 -28.16 10.63 11.91
C CYS A 242 -27.37 10.13 10.69
N CYS A 243 -26.34 10.86 10.26
CA CYS A 243 -25.43 10.39 9.21
C CYS A 243 -24.55 9.23 9.69
N THR A 244 -24.03 9.31 10.92
CA THR A 244 -23.29 8.23 11.57
C THR A 244 -24.09 6.94 11.65
N GLU A 245 -25.38 7.00 12.00
CA GLU A 245 -26.27 5.82 12.04
C GLU A 245 -26.44 5.17 10.65
N LYS A 246 -26.50 5.97 9.57
CA LYS A 246 -26.51 5.44 8.19
C LYS A 246 -25.20 4.76 7.83
N ILE A 247 -24.07 5.29 8.30
CA ILE A 247 -22.75 4.68 8.12
C ILE A 247 -22.68 3.34 8.88
N GLU A 248 -23.15 3.29 10.13
CA GLU A 248 -23.22 2.03 10.89
C GLU A 248 -24.06 0.99 10.16
N ALA A 249 -25.26 1.35 9.67
CA ALA A 249 -26.11 0.42 8.92
C ALA A 249 -25.42 -0.12 7.66
N TYR A 250 -24.65 0.71 6.96
CA TYR A 250 -23.82 0.27 5.84
C TYR A 250 -22.73 -0.71 6.29
N LEU A 251 -21.98 -0.38 7.35
CA LEU A 251 -20.88 -1.22 7.86
C LEU A 251 -21.37 -2.55 8.41
N GLN A 252 -22.53 -2.57 9.05
CA GLN A 252 -23.17 -3.80 9.52
C GLN A 252 -23.53 -4.69 8.33
N LYS A 253 -24.11 -4.12 7.27
CA LYS A 253 -24.49 -4.88 6.07
C LYS A 253 -23.30 -5.37 5.25
N ALA A 254 -22.27 -4.55 5.08
CA ALA A 254 -21.14 -4.83 4.21
C ALA A 254 -20.01 -5.61 4.89
N HIS A 255 -19.82 -5.41 6.21
CA HIS A 255 -18.67 -5.90 6.96
C HIS A 255 -19.04 -6.61 8.27
N ASN A 256 -20.33 -6.83 8.55
CA ASN A 256 -20.83 -7.43 9.80
C ASN A 256 -20.22 -6.80 11.05
N SER A 257 -19.99 -5.48 11.01
CA SER A 257 -19.30 -4.72 12.05
C SER A 257 -20.26 -3.73 12.70
N HIS A 258 -20.15 -3.58 14.02
CA HIS A 258 -20.96 -2.63 14.81
C HIS A 258 -20.05 -1.56 15.38
N LEU A 259 -20.56 -0.34 15.51
CA LEU A 259 -19.77 0.77 16.05
C LEU A 259 -19.95 0.84 17.56
N SER A 260 -18.84 1.03 18.29
CA SER A 260 -18.92 1.43 19.69
C SER A 260 -19.45 2.87 19.80
N LYS A 261 -19.92 3.25 20.99
CA LYS A 261 -20.35 4.63 21.27
C LYS A 261 -19.24 5.64 20.98
N ASP A 262 -18.00 5.31 21.33
CA ASP A 262 -16.82 6.15 21.04
C ASP A 262 -16.61 6.37 19.54
N GLU A 263 -16.76 5.31 18.74
CA GLU A 263 -16.60 5.42 17.28
C GLU A 263 -17.77 6.19 16.65
N LYS A 264 -18.98 6.06 17.22
CA LYS A 264 -20.11 6.92 16.84
C LYS A 264 -19.85 8.38 17.17
N VAL A 265 -19.29 8.68 18.35
CA VAL A 265 -18.87 10.03 18.72
C VAL A 265 -17.81 10.56 17.76
N TYR A 266 -16.76 9.77 17.52
CA TYR A 266 -15.67 10.10 16.62
C TYR A 266 -16.18 10.46 15.21
N LEU A 267 -16.95 9.58 14.59
CA LEU A 267 -17.52 9.83 13.26
C LEU A 267 -18.43 11.05 13.25
N THR A 268 -19.31 11.19 14.24
CA THR A 268 -20.24 12.32 14.34
C THR A 268 -19.50 13.66 14.37
N LEU A 269 -18.45 13.79 15.18
CA LEU A 269 -17.64 15.00 15.27
C LEU A 269 -16.92 15.32 13.96
N HIS A 270 -16.38 14.29 13.29
CA HIS A 270 -15.67 14.46 12.02
C HIS A 270 -16.62 14.81 10.86
N ILE A 271 -17.79 14.19 10.79
CA ILE A 271 -18.84 14.50 9.81
C ILE A 271 -19.31 15.94 10.01
N HIS A 272 -19.67 16.30 11.25
CA HIS A 272 -20.12 17.67 11.55
C HIS A 272 -19.10 18.72 11.12
N ARG A 273 -17.80 18.45 11.34
CA ARG A 273 -16.73 19.39 10.99
C ARG A 273 -16.57 19.55 9.48
N VAL A 274 -16.68 18.47 8.71
CA VAL A 274 -16.49 18.53 7.25
C VAL A 274 -17.70 19.13 6.53
N THR A 275 -18.92 18.98 7.07
CA THR A 275 -20.15 19.48 6.44
C THR A 275 -20.44 20.94 6.79
N LYS A 276 -20.42 21.32 8.08
CA LYS A 276 -20.83 22.66 8.53
C LYS A 276 -19.90 23.80 8.07
N ARG A 277 -18.63 23.51 7.80
CA ARG A 277 -17.68 24.53 7.31
C ARG A 277 -17.65 24.67 5.79
N ASN A 278 -18.26 23.73 5.06
CA ASN A 278 -18.53 23.91 3.62
C ASN A 278 -19.76 24.80 3.39
N GLU A 279 -20.72 24.83 4.33
CA GLU A 279 -21.87 25.74 4.29
C GLU A 279 -21.50 27.22 4.47
N LEU A 280 -20.36 27.52 5.12
CA LEU A 280 -19.89 28.89 5.32
C LEU A 280 -19.09 29.47 4.13
N CYS A 281 -18.79 28.64 3.13
CA CYS A 281 -18.03 29.02 1.94
C CYS A 281 -18.87 29.05 0.65
N ASN A 282 -20.15 28.71 0.73
CA ASN A 282 -21.16 28.89 -0.33
C ASN A 282 -22.13 30.01 0.05
#